data_AF-A0A9E2D371-F1
#
_entry.id   AF-A0A9E2D371-F1
#
_cell.length_a   1.000
_cell.length_b   1.000
_cell.length_c   1.000
_cell.angle_alpha   90.00
_cell.angle_beta   90.00
_cell.angle_gamma   90.00
#
_symmetry.space_group_name_H-M   'P 1'
#
loop_
_entity.id
_entity.type
_entity.pdbx_description
1 polymer ?
#
loop_
_entity_poly.entity_id
_entity_poly.type
_entity_poly.pdbx_seq_one_letter_code
_entity_poly.pdbx_strand_id
1 'polypeptide(L)' 'MERTFAIIKPDAFAAGNAGKILARIYAEGFKVVGLKKLYLSKVEAEGFYYVHKARPFFGELTDFMCSGPCIVMV' A
#
# COMPACT_ATOMS: atom_id res chain seq x y z
N MET A 1 -6.01 -11.98 19.34
CA MET A 1 -5.73 -12.13 17.89
C MET A 1 -5.55 -10.73 17.34
N GLU A 2 -4.38 -10.45 16.77
CA GLU A 2 -4.04 -9.12 16.23
C GLU A 2 -4.26 -9.07 14.71
N ARG A 3 -4.38 -7.85 14.18
CA ARG A 3 -4.49 -7.58 12.74
C ARG A 3 -3.59 -6.40 12.42
N THR A 4 -2.95 -6.44 11.26
CA THR A 4 -2.13 -5.33 10.77
C THR A 4 -2.54 -4.97 9.35
N PHE A 5 -2.38 -3.71 8.98
CA PHE A 5 -2.62 -3.24 7.63
C PHE A 5 -1.32 -3.32 6.82
N ALA A 6 -1.39 -3.88 5.62
CA ALA A 6 -0.29 -3.88 4.67
C ALA A 6 -0.72 -3.31 3.31
N ILE A 7 0.24 -2.70 2.62
CA ILE A 7 0.04 -2.12 1.29
C ILE A 7 1.19 -2.50 0.36
N ILE A 8 0.86 -3.10 -0.78
CA ILE A 8 1.78 -3.25 -1.92
C ILE A 8 1.66 -1.98 -2.74
N LYS A 9 2.76 -1.21 -2.77
CA LYS A 9 2.87 0.11 -3.41
C LYS A 9 2.83 0.03 -4.95
N PRO A 10 2.58 1.15 -5.65
CA PRO A 10 2.43 1.17 -7.11
C PRO A 10 3.63 0.64 -7.89
N ASP A 11 4.85 0.87 -7.43
CA ASP A 11 6.09 0.38 -8.03
C ASP A 11 6.15 -1.16 -8.06
N ALA A 12 5.87 -1.81 -6.92
CA ALA A 12 5.87 -3.26 -6.82
C ALA A 12 4.75 -3.90 -7.65
N PHE A 13 3.61 -3.21 -7.77
CA PHE A 13 2.54 -3.64 -8.67
C PHE A 13 2.96 -3.52 -10.14
N ALA A 14 3.49 -2.36 -10.55
CA ALA A 14 3.94 -2.10 -11.91
C ALA A 14 5.06 -3.07 -12.35
N ALA A 15 5.93 -3.46 -11.42
CA ALA A 15 6.98 -4.46 -11.64
C ALA A 15 6.46 -5.91 -11.68
N GLY A 16 5.15 -6.15 -11.52
CA GLY A 16 4.57 -7.50 -11.53
C GLY A 16 4.90 -8.35 -10.29
N ASN A 17 5.39 -7.73 -9.21
CA ASN A 17 5.85 -8.44 -8.01
C ASN A 17 4.75 -8.73 -6.98
N ALA A 18 3.53 -8.21 -7.19
CA ALA A 18 2.43 -8.34 -6.23
C ALA A 18 2.13 -9.80 -5.80
N GLY A 19 2.07 -10.73 -6.76
CA GLY A 19 1.81 -12.15 -6.46
C GLY A 19 2.92 -12.80 -5.63
N LYS A 20 4.19 -12.46 -5.89
CA LYS A 20 5.34 -12.97 -5.13
C LYS A 20 5.34 -12.45 -3.69
N ILE A 21 4.99 -11.17 -3.51
CA ILE A 21 4.89 -10.55 -2.18
C ILE A 21 3.76 -11.21 -1.38
N LEU A 22 2.58 -11.40 -1.98
CA LEU A 22 1.46 -12.11 -1.35
C LEU A 22 1.84 -13.55 -0.97
N ALA A 23 2.49 -14.28 -1.89
CA ALA A 23 2.97 -15.64 -1.62
C ALA A 23 3.93 -15.68 -0.42
N ARG A 24 4.84 -14.70 -0.31
CA ARG A 24 5.73 -14.58 0.85
C ARG A 24 4.97 -14.33 2.15
N ILE A 25 3.98 -13.44 2.15
CA ILE A 25 3.14 -13.16 3.33
C ILE A 25 2.46 -14.43 3.83
N TYR A 26 1.86 -15.22 2.94
CA TYR A 26 1.25 -16.51 3.32
C TYR A 26 2.29 -17.53 3.80
N ALA A 27 3.47 -17.59 3.17
CA ALA A 27 4.53 -18.51 3.56
C ALA A 27 5.08 -18.25 4.98
N GLU A 28 5.05 -17.00 5.43
CA GLU A 28 5.40 -16.60 6.80
C GLU A 28 4.27 -16.89 7.83
N GLY A 29 3.18 -17.53 7.40
CA GLY A 29 2.09 -17.94 8.29
C GLY A 29 1.02 -16.87 8.55
N PHE A 30 1.09 -15.71 7.88
CA PHE A 30 0.04 -14.69 7.98
C PHE A 30 -1.23 -15.16 7.25
N LYS A 31 -2.38 -14.75 7.79
CA LYS A 31 -3.68 -14.94 7.16
C LYS A 31 -4.18 -13.60 6.64
N VAL A 32 -4.29 -13.47 5.33
CA VAL A 32 -4.96 -12.33 4.70
C VAL A 32 -6.47 -12.53 4.81
N VAL A 33 -7.13 -11.69 5.60
CA VAL A 33 -8.58 -11.70 5.85
C VAL A 33 -9.34 -10.72 4.97
N GLY A 34 -8.65 -9.80 4.31
CA GLY A 34 -9.22 -8.92 3.28
C GLY A 34 -8.16 -8.43 2.31
N LEU A 35 -8.52 -8.30 1.03
CA LEU A 35 -7.62 -7.84 -0.02
C LEU A 35 -8.39 -7.00 -1.04
N LYS A 36 -7.86 -5.82 -1.41
CA LYS A 36 -8.46 -4.97 -2.44
C LYS A 36 -7.38 -4.30 -3.29
N LYS A 37 -7.54 -4.36 -4.62
CA LYS A 37 -6.82 -3.49 -5.55
C LYS A 37 -7.56 -2.15 -5.65
N LEU A 38 -6.85 -1.03 -5.54
CA LEU A 38 -7.44 0.30 -5.67
C LEU A 38 -6.46 1.30 -6.26
N TYR A 39 -6.99 2.44 -6.69
CA TYR A 39 -6.23 3.62 -7.08
C TYR A 39 -6.52 4.70 -6.04
N LEU A 40 -5.49 5.20 -5.36
CA LEU A 40 -5.66 6.28 -4.39
C LEU A 40 -5.77 7.61 -5.13
N SER A 41 -6.82 8.37 -4.83
CA SER A 41 -6.85 9.80 -5.13
C SER A 41 -5.84 10.55 -4.26
N LYS A 42 -5.44 11.75 -4.70
CA LYS A 42 -4.50 12.61 -3.94
C LYS A 42 -5.01 12.88 -2.53
N VAL A 43 -6.30 13.18 -2.37
CA VAL A 43 -6.93 13.44 -1.07
C VAL A 43 -6.88 12.21 -0.16
N GLU A 44 -7.11 11.01 -0.69
CA GLU A 44 -7.01 9.77 0.09
C GLU A 44 -5.56 9.49 0.53
N ALA A 45 -4.58 9.68 -0.36
CA ALA A 45 -3.17 9.50 -0.04
C ALA A 45 -2.68 10.51 1.01
N GLU A 46 -3.05 11.79 0.86
CA GLU A 46 -2.73 12.84 1.84
C GLU A 46 -3.37 12.56 3.21
N GLY A 47 -4.62 12.11 3.23
CA GLY A 47 -5.31 11.69 4.44
C GLY A 47 -4.61 10.51 5.13
N PHE A 48 -4.21 9.49 4.35
CA PHE A 48 -3.52 8.31 4.88
C PHE A 48 -2.12 8.64 5.43
N TYR A 49 -1.36 9.51 4.75
CA TYR A 49 -0.01 9.90 5.15
C TYR A 49 0.05 11.19 5.98
N TYR A 50 -1.07 11.68 6.50
CA TYR A 50 -1.18 12.97 7.18
C TYR A 50 -0.15 13.18 8.31
N VAL A 51 0.24 12.11 9.00
CA VAL A 51 1.29 12.12 10.04
C VAL A 51 2.63 12.69 9.53
N HIS A 52 2.87 12.66 8.22
CA HIS A 52 4.05 13.19 7.57
C HIS A 52 3.84 14.57 6.92
N LYS A 53 2.70 15.25 7.11
CA LYS A 53 2.37 16.53 6.45
C LYS A 53 3.45 17.62 6.58
N ALA A 54 4.16 17.67 7.71
CA ALA A 54 5.23 18.64 7.95
C ALA A 54 6.60 18.23 7.36
N ARG A 55 6.70 17.04 6.74
CA ARG A 55 7.95 16.52 6.18
C ARG A 55 8.12 17.01 4.74
N PRO A 56 9.34 17.34 4.32
CA PRO A 56 9.59 17.88 2.97
C PRO A 56 9.20 16.91 1.86
N PHE A 57 9.21 15.60 2.12
CA PHE A 57 8.86 14.56 1.15
C PHE A 57 7.34 14.26 1.05
N PHE A 58 6.48 14.94 1.81
CA PHE A 58 5.04 14.61 1.88
C PHE A 58 4.34 14.69 0.51
N GLY A 59 4.67 15.73 -0.28
CA GLY A 59 4.13 15.90 -1.63
C GLY A 59 4.53 14.73 -2.53
N GLU A 60 5.82 14.45 -2.63
CA GLU A 60 6.36 13.37 -3.45
C GLU A 60 5.83 11.99 -3.03
N LEU A 61 5.73 11.73 -1.73
CA LEU A 61 5.17 10.48 -1.20
C LEU A 61 3.71 10.29 -1.62
N THR A 62 2.89 11.32 -1.50
CA THR A 62 1.46 11.24 -1.84
C THR A 62 1.27 11.16 -3.34
N ASP A 63 2.06 11.87 -4.14
CA ASP A 63 2.05 11.74 -5.62
C ASP A 63 2.47 10.35 -6.08
N PHE A 64 3.52 9.79 -5.48
CA PHE A 64 3.97 8.43 -5.76
C PHE A 64 2.87 7.41 -5.44
N MET A 65 2.15 7.57 -4.33
CA MET A 65 1.09 6.64 -3.95
C MET A 65 -0.16 6.74 -4.84
N CYS A 66 -0.32 7.86 -5.55
CA CYS A 66 -1.37 8.07 -6.57
C CYS A 66 -0.95 7.68 -7.99
N SER A 67 0.32 7.31 -8.22
CA SER A 67 0.87 7.12 -9.56
C SER A 67 0.37 5.84 -10.26
N GLY A 68 -0.37 4.99 -9.57
CA GLY A 68 -0.85 3.71 -10.10
C GLY A 68 -1.66 2.92 -9.08
N PRO A 69 -2.06 1.69 -9.42
CA PRO A 69 -2.82 0.86 -8.50
C PRO A 69 -1.93 0.33 -7.37
N CYS A 70 -2.50 0.22 -6.17
CA CYS A 70 -1.93 -0.49 -5.05
C CYS A 70 -2.82 -1.67 -4.65
N ILE A 71 -2.27 -2.60 -3.87
CA ILE A 71 -3.05 -3.64 -3.19
C ILE A 71 -2.98 -3.39 -1.70
N VAL A 72 -4.12 -3.20 -1.07
CA VAL A 72 -4.23 -3.11 0.40
C VAL A 72 -4.77 -4.42 0.96
N MET A 73 -4.30 -4.79 2.14
CA MET A 73 -4.71 -6.02 2.80
C MET A 73 -4.65 -5.91 4.32
N VAL A 74 -5.41 -6.80 4.98
CA VAL A 74 -5.43 -7.05 6.43
C VAL A 74 -5.36 -8.54 6.67
#